data_AF-A0A940XZJ8-F1
#
_entry.id   AF-A0A940XZJ8-F1
#
_cell.length_a   1.000
_cell.length_b   1.000
_cell.length_c   1.000
_cell.angle_alpha   90.00
_cell.angle_beta   90.00
_cell.angle_gamma   90.00
#
_symmetry.space_group_name_H-M   'P 1'
#
loop_
_entity.id
_entity.type
_entity.pdbx_description
1 polymer ?
#
loop_
_entity_poly.entity_id
_entity_poly.type
_entity_poly.pdbx_seq_one_letter_code
_entity_poly.pdbx_strand_id
1 'polypeptide(L)'
;MSELLGFFAASLVVIVMPGPDLTLLLANTARSGRRAAHATAAGIMLGHALLATAAVAGPTALLAASQIGYTALRITGALYLIYLGAQPGRLHPPAPRRHRTLRRPRSPSPTMRLRAPARAPPSSRG
;
A
#
# COMPACT_ATOMS: atom_id res chain seq x y z
N MET A 1 31.96 22.03 -0.91
CA MET A 1 30.90 22.24 0.10
C MET A 1 29.50 22.32 -0.50
N SER A 2 29.33 22.84 -1.72
CA SER A 2 28.05 22.85 -2.45
C SER A 2 27.47 21.46 -2.76
N GLU A 3 28.31 20.49 -3.14
CA GLU A 3 27.87 19.11 -3.45
C GLU A 3 27.19 18.41 -2.25
N LEU A 4 27.73 18.62 -1.05
CA LEU A 4 27.15 18.06 0.19
C LEU A 4 25.78 18.67 0.46
N LEU A 5 25.62 19.98 0.27
CA LEU A 5 24.34 20.67 0.39
C LEU A 5 23.33 20.21 -0.65
N GLY A 6 23.74 20.03 -1.91
CA GLY A 6 22.89 19.51 -2.98
C GLY A 6 22.43 18.08 -2.73
N PHE A 7 23.34 17.20 -2.33
CA PHE A 7 23.04 15.82 -1.95
C PHE A 7 22.11 15.77 -0.74
N PHE A 8 22.35 16.60 0.28
CA PHE A 8 21.52 16.67 1.47
C PHE A 8 20.10 17.12 1.14
N ALA A 9 19.95 18.17 0.34
CA ALA A 9 18.66 18.67 -0.13
C ALA A 9 17.90 17.61 -0.96
N ALA A 10 18.57 16.96 -1.91
CA ALA A 10 17.98 15.89 -2.72
C ALA A 10 17.55 14.70 -1.84
N SER A 11 18.39 14.30 -0.89
CA SER A 11 18.10 13.21 0.05
C SER A 11 16.90 13.52 0.94
N LEU A 12 16.76 14.77 1.39
CA LEU A 12 15.62 15.22 2.19
C LEU A 12 14.30 15.09 1.42
N VAL A 13 14.30 15.48 0.14
CA VAL A 13 13.12 15.35 -0.74
C VAL A 13 12.72 13.89 -0.91
N VAL A 14 13.69 12.99 -1.10
CA VAL A 14 13.44 11.54 -1.23
C VAL A 14 12.89 10.94 0.07
N ILE A 15 13.41 11.34 1.23
CA ILE A 15 12.95 10.87 2.54
C ILE A 15 11.51 11.31 2.84
N VAL A 16 11.13 12.52 2.44
CA VAL A 16 9.81 13.10 2.73
C VAL A 16 8.71 12.53 1.84
N MET A 17 9.04 11.92 0.69
CA MET A 17 8.07 11.21 -0.14
C MET A 17 7.90 9.76 0.35
N PRO A 18 6.90 9.43 1.19
CA PRO A 18 6.54 8.04 1.41
C PRO A 18 6.09 7.46 0.07
N GLY A 19 6.96 6.64 -0.53
CA GLY A 19 6.75 6.13 -1.87
C GLY A 19 5.50 5.22 -1.99
N PRO A 20 5.06 4.96 -3.23
CA PRO A 20 3.94 4.04 -3.49
C PRO A 20 4.17 2.65 -2.90
N ASP A 21 5.41 2.17 -2.85
CA ASP A 21 5.77 0.87 -2.28
C ASP A 21 5.50 0.76 -0.78
N LEU A 22 5.88 1.77 0.00
CA LEU A 22 5.60 1.78 1.44
C LEU A 22 4.10 1.83 1.68
N THR A 23 3.37 2.59 0.88
CA THR A 23 1.90 2.68 0.95
C THR A 23 1.25 1.34 0.63
N LEU A 24 1.71 0.64 -0.42
CA LEU A 24 1.22 -0.68 -0.79
C LEU A 24 1.54 -1.73 0.28
N LEU A 25 2.78 -1.73 0.79
CA LEU A 25 3.21 -2.64 1.84
C LEU A 25 2.38 -2.43 3.11
N LEU A 26 2.21 -1.18 3.56
CA LEU A 26 1.39 -0.82 4.72
C LEU A 26 -0.09 -1.16 4.51
N ALA A 27 -0.63 -0.92 3.32
CA ALA A 27 -2.01 -1.30 2.99
C ALA A 27 -2.21 -2.81 3.04
N ASN A 28 -1.26 -3.60 2.54
CA ASN A 28 -1.37 -5.05 2.54
C ASN A 28 -1.08 -5.67 3.92
N THR A 29 -0.15 -5.09 4.69
CA THR A 29 0.09 -5.52 6.09
C THR A 29 -1.14 -5.28 6.96
N ALA A 30 -1.80 -4.11 6.80
CA ALA A 30 -3.00 -3.75 7.54
C ALA A 30 -4.25 -4.56 7.12
N ARG A 31 -4.36 -4.96 5.85
CA ARG A 31 -5.54 -5.70 5.33
C ARG A 31 -5.45 -7.22 5.48
N SER A 32 -4.27 -7.81 5.32
CA SER A 32 -4.10 -9.26 5.11
C SER A 32 -3.17 -9.94 6.13
N GLY A 33 -2.65 -9.18 7.12
CA GLY A 33 -1.83 -9.70 8.21
C GLY A 33 -0.38 -10.02 7.82
N ARG A 34 0.40 -10.55 8.79
CA ARG A 34 1.86 -10.72 8.65
C ARG A 34 2.28 -11.66 7.52
N ARG A 35 1.54 -12.75 7.27
CA ARG A 35 1.87 -13.71 6.20
C ARG A 35 1.77 -13.11 4.79
N ALA A 36 0.71 -12.34 4.51
CA ALA A 36 0.55 -11.67 3.23
C ALA A 36 1.55 -10.50 3.06
N ALA A 37 1.95 -9.86 4.16
CA ALA A 37 2.99 -8.85 4.15
C ALA A 37 4.34 -9.39 3.66
N HIS A 38 4.76 -10.58 4.12
CA HIS A 38 6.01 -11.20 3.67
C HIS A 38 6.01 -11.50 2.17
N ALA A 39 4.91 -12.03 1.63
CA ALA A 39 4.79 -12.28 0.18
C ALA A 39 4.83 -10.97 -0.63
N THR A 40 4.22 -9.90 -0.12
CA THR A 40 4.24 -8.57 -0.75
C THR A 40 5.64 -7.98 -0.73
N ALA A 41 6.33 -8.04 0.41
CA ALA A 41 7.71 -7.57 0.54
C ALA A 41 8.66 -8.33 -0.38
N ALA A 42 8.52 -9.66 -0.47
CA ALA A 42 9.31 -10.48 -1.38
C ALA A 42 9.06 -10.08 -2.85
N GLY A 43 7.81 -9.84 -3.23
CA GLY A 43 7.46 -9.36 -4.57
C GLY A 43 8.05 -7.99 -4.90
N ILE A 44 7.96 -7.03 -3.98
CA ILE A 44 8.57 -5.69 -4.12
C ILE A 44 10.08 -5.82 -4.30
N MET A 45 10.73 -6.63 -3.46
CA MET A 45 12.19 -6.79 -3.48
C MET A 45 12.67 -7.48 -4.77
N LEU A 46 11.95 -8.49 -5.25
CA LEU A 46 12.24 -9.16 -6.52
C LEU A 46 12.03 -8.22 -7.71
N GLY A 47 10.95 -7.44 -7.68
CA GLY A 47 10.65 -6.42 -8.68
C GLY A 47 11.75 -5.36 -8.73
N HIS A 48 12.20 -4.86 -7.57
CA HIS A 48 13.32 -3.93 -7.49
C HIS A 48 14.64 -4.52 -7.98
N ALA A 49 14.94 -5.78 -7.64
CA ALA A 49 16.13 -6.44 -8.13
C ALA A 49 16.12 -6.55 -9.67
N LEU A 50 14.98 -6.94 -10.25
CA LEU A 50 14.83 -7.03 -11.70
C LEU A 50 14.94 -5.65 -12.36
N LEU A 51 14.24 -4.65 -11.82
CA LEU A 51 14.25 -3.28 -12.33
C LEU A 51 15.67 -2.67 -12.25
N ALA A 52 16.37 -2.85 -11.13
CA ALA A 52 17.74 -2.36 -10.95
C ALA A 52 18.72 -3.07 -11.91
N THR A 53 18.57 -4.38 -12.08
CA THR A 53 19.40 -5.15 -13.03
C THR A 53 19.17 -4.66 -14.46
N ALA A 54 17.91 -4.48 -14.86
CA ALA A 54 17.56 -3.93 -16.16
C ALA A 54 18.07 -2.48 -16.34
N ALA A 55 18.00 -1.67 -15.28
CA ALA A 55 18.47 -0.28 -15.29
C ALA A 55 20.00 -0.15 -15.39
N VAL A 56 20.77 -1.14 -14.94
CA VAL A 56 22.23 -1.17 -15.15
C VAL A 56 22.58 -1.78 -16.50
N ALA A 57 21.96 -2.91 -16.86
CA ALA A 57 22.27 -3.62 -18.09
C ALA A 57 21.83 -2.85 -19.35
N GLY A 58 20.65 -2.24 -19.33
CA GLY A 58 20.05 -1.57 -20.48
C GLY A 58 20.88 -0.40 -21.02
N PRO A 59 21.21 0.61 -20.20
CA PRO A 59 22.02 1.74 -20.63
C PRO A 59 23.43 1.33 -21.06
N THR A 60 24.00 0.30 -20.43
CA THR A 60 25.32 -0.24 -20.78
C THR A 60 25.31 -0.86 -22.18
N ALA A 61 24.30 -1.67 -22.49
CA ALA A 61 24.12 -2.23 -23.83
C ALA A 61 23.83 -1.15 -24.88
N LEU A 62 23.03 -0.14 -24.53
CA LEU A 62 22.71 0.96 -25.44
C LEU A 62 23.91 1.86 -25.72
N LEU A 63 24.74 2.12 -24.71
CA LEU A 63 25.98 2.89 -24.86
C LEU A 63 26.97 2.18 -25.80
N ALA A 64 27.08 0.85 -25.71
CA ALA A 64 27.91 0.06 -26.61
C ALA A 64 27.39 0.06 -28.06
N ALA A 65 26.06 0.18 -28.25
CA ALA A 65 25.44 0.20 -29.57
C ALA A 65 25.44 1.58 -30.24
N SER A 66 25.16 2.66 -29.49
CA SER A 66 25.10 4.03 -30.05
C SER A 66 25.21 5.12 -28.98
N GLN A 67 26.17 6.04 -29.18
CA GLN A 67 26.36 7.21 -28.30
C GLN A 67 25.16 8.18 -28.36
N ILE A 68 24.57 8.40 -29.54
CA ILE A 68 23.43 9.31 -29.72
C ILE A 68 22.19 8.76 -29.01
N GLY A 69 21.93 7.44 -29.13
CA GLY A 69 20.81 6.79 -28.46
C GLY A 69 20.88 6.89 -26.93
N TYR A 70 22.08 6.70 -26.37
CA TYR A 70 22.32 6.88 -24.94
C TYR A 70 22.10 8.33 -24.49
N THR A 71 22.59 9.32 -25.24
CA THR A 71 22.38 10.74 -24.91
C THR A 71 20.90 11.12 -24.93
N ALA A 72 20.16 10.69 -25.96
CA ALA A 72 18.72 10.92 -26.06
C ALA A 72 17.95 10.29 -24.89
N LEU A 73 18.30 9.05 -24.52
CA LEU A 73 17.71 8.35 -23.37
C LEU A 73 17.98 9.12 -22.06
N ARG A 74 19.22 9.58 -21.85
CA ARG A 74 19.60 10.34 -20.65
C ARG A 74 18.82 11.64 -20.52
N ILE A 75 18.71 12.41 -21.61
CA ILE A 75 17.96 13.67 -21.63
C ILE A 75 16.47 13.40 -21.39
N THR A 76 15.90 12.39 -22.05
CA THR A 76 14.49 12.02 -21.88
C THR A 76 14.20 11.59 -20.44
N GLY A 77 15.09 10.80 -19.82
CA GLY A 77 14.98 10.40 -18.42
C GLY A 77 15.03 11.59 -17.45
N ALA A 78 15.93 12.56 -17.69
CA ALA A 78 15.99 13.79 -16.89
C ALA A 78 14.69 14.61 -17.00
N LEU A 79 14.17 14.79 -18.22
CA LEU A 79 12.89 15.47 -18.44
C LEU A 79 11.72 14.75 -17.76
N TYR A 80 11.71 13.42 -17.80
CA TYR A 80 10.68 12.61 -17.14
C TYR A 80 10.70 12.78 -15.62
N LEU A 81 11.89 12.84 -15.00
CA LEU A 81 12.02 13.10 -13.56
C LEU A 81 11.56 14.51 -13.18
N ILE A 82 11.86 15.53 -14.00
CA ILE A 82 11.35 16.89 -13.80
C ILE A 82 9.82 16.90 -13.87
N TYR A 83 9.25 16.22 -14.88
CA TYR A 83 7.79 16.08 -15.03
C TYR A 83 7.14 15.39 -13.83
N LEU A 84 7.71 14.27 -13.36
CA LEU A 84 7.21 13.56 -12.17
C LEU A 84 7.34 14.40 -10.90
N GLY A 85 8.48 15.06 -10.69
CA GLY A 85 8.71 15.93 -9.54
C GLY A 85 7.78 17.15 -9.52
N ALA A 86 7.38 17.65 -10.69
CA ALA A 86 6.45 18.77 -10.83
C ALA A 86 4.97 18.37 -10.66
N GLN A 87 4.64 17.08 -10.46
CA GLN A 87 3.25 16.61 -10.38
C GLN A 87 2.86 16.13 -8.96
N PRO A 88 2.68 17.05 -7.99
CA PRO A 88 2.39 16.71 -6.59
C PRO A 88 0.97 16.15 -6.32
N GLY A 89 0.12 15.99 -7.34
CA GLY A 89 -1.34 15.93 -7.15
C GLY A 89 -2.06 14.59 -7.35
N ARG A 90 -1.40 13.46 -7.68
CA ARG A 90 -2.14 12.25 -8.15
C ARG A 90 -2.06 11.00 -7.27
N LEU A 91 -1.22 10.98 -6.22
CA LEU A 91 -1.26 9.91 -5.22
C LEU A 91 -2.24 10.29 -4.09
N HIS A 92 -3.54 10.29 -4.38
CA HIS A 92 -4.53 10.07 -3.34
C HIS A 92 -4.90 8.59 -3.42
N PRO A 93 -4.30 7.70 -2.60
CA PRO A 93 -4.72 6.32 -2.54
C PRO A 93 -6.22 6.31 -2.18
N PRO A 94 -7.07 5.58 -2.90
CA PRO A 94 -8.47 5.43 -2.51
C PRO A 94 -8.49 4.91 -1.08
N ALA A 95 -9.11 5.68 -0.18
CA ALA A 95 -9.23 5.36 1.23
C ALA A 95 -9.60 3.88 1.37
N PRO A 96 -8.85 3.08 2.15
CA PRO A 96 -9.10 1.66 2.27
C PRO A 96 -10.54 1.49 2.72
N ARG A 97 -11.39 0.98 1.81
CA ARG A 97 -12.76 0.57 2.12
C ARG A 97 -12.61 -0.45 3.23
N ARG A 98 -12.77 0.02 4.47
CA ARG A 98 -12.97 -0.83 5.63
C ARG A 98 -14.11 -1.73 5.23
N HIS A 99 -13.81 -3.01 5.01
CA HIS A 99 -14.81 -4.04 5.14
C HIS A 99 -15.31 -3.88 6.57
N ARG A 100 -16.39 -3.12 6.68
CA ARG A 100 -17.31 -3.09 7.80
C ARG A 100 -17.84 -4.51 7.81
N THR A 101 -17.04 -5.45 8.31
CA THR A 101 -17.53 -6.55 9.12
C THR A 101 -18.26 -5.84 10.24
N LEU A 102 -19.49 -5.45 9.91
CA LEU A 102 -20.59 -5.31 10.82
C LEU A 102 -20.58 -6.63 11.58
N ARG A 103 -19.77 -6.67 12.63
CA ARG A 103 -20.21 -7.13 13.93
C ARG A 103 -21.52 -6.40 14.17
N ARG A 104 -22.59 -6.92 13.55
CA ARG A 104 -23.95 -6.69 13.99
C ARG A 104 -23.85 -6.92 15.49
N PRO A 105 -24.20 -5.95 16.34
CA PRO A 105 -24.65 -6.33 17.66
C PRO A 105 -25.70 -7.40 17.37
N ARG A 106 -25.47 -8.65 17.82
CA ARG A 106 -26.59 -9.59 17.95
C ARG A 106 -27.56 -8.82 18.82
N SER A 107 -28.62 -8.28 18.20
CA SER A 107 -29.79 -7.81 18.90
C SER A 107 -30.16 -8.95 19.84
N PRO A 108 -30.21 -8.73 21.17
CA PRO A 108 -30.65 -9.77 22.08
C PRO A 108 -32.03 -10.23 21.59
N SER A 109 -32.12 -11.51 21.28
CA SER A 109 -33.32 -12.11 20.73
C SER A 109 -34.50 -11.79 21.67
N PRO A 110 -35.59 -11.18 21.18
CA PRO A 110 -36.78 -10.88 22.00
C PRO A 110 -37.54 -12.14 22.45
N THR A 111 -37.01 -13.34 22.18
CA THR A 111 -37.61 -14.62 22.53
C THR A 111 -37.50 -14.99 24.01
N MET A 112 -36.78 -14.20 24.83
CA MET A 112 -36.80 -14.34 26.29
C MET A 112 -37.94 -13.52 26.94
N ARG A 113 -39.14 -13.54 26.35
CA ARG A 113 -40.36 -13.00 26.98
C ARG A 113 -41.61 -13.90 26.84
N LEU A 114 -41.47 -15.12 26.32
CA LEU A 114 -42.62 -16.00 26.04
C LEU A 114 -42.40 -17.44 26.53
N ARG A 115 -41.77 -17.61 27.69
CA ARG A 115 -41.83 -18.89 28.42
C ARG A 115 -41.90 -18.66 29.92
N ALA A 116 -42.92 -17.92 30.35
CA ALA A 116 -43.44 -18.08 31.69
C ALA A 116 -44.31 -19.36 31.68
N PRO A 117 -43.98 -20.39 32.49
CA PRO A 117 -44.83 -21.56 32.62
C PRO A 117 -46.10 -21.14 33.37
N ALA A 118 -47.22 -21.07 32.66
CA ALA A 118 -48.54 -20.99 33.27
C ALA A 118 -48.76 -22.26 34.10
N ARG A 119 -48.54 -22.11 35.40
CA ARG A 119 -48.74 -23.12 36.44
C ARG A 119 -50.25 -23.39 36.54
N ALA A 120 -50.69 -24.56 36.09
CA ALA A 120 -52.00 -25.12 36.42
C ALA A 120 -51.87 -26.05 37.66
N PRO A 121 -52.97 -26.53 38.25
CA PRO A 121 -53.64 -26.01 39.45
C PRO A 121 -53.36 -26.89 40.70
N PRO A 122 -53.93 -26.55 41.87
CA PRO A 122 -54.67 -27.60 42.55
C PRO A 122 -56.05 -27.16 43.03
N SER A 123 -56.99 -28.05 42.73
CA SER A 123 -58.23 -28.31 43.47
C SER A 123 -58.12 -28.08 44.97
N SER A 124 -59.06 -27.33 45.56
CA SER A 124 -59.76 -27.72 46.80
C SER A 124 -60.80 -26.67 47.23
N ARG A 125 -61.93 -27.17 47.73
CA ARG A 125 -63.01 -26.50 48.51
C ARG A 125 -64.03 -25.71 47.68
N GLY A 126 -65.33 -26.01 47.75
CA GLY A 126 -66.07 -26.93 48.63
C GLY A 126 -67.49 -27.11 48.11
#